data_AF-A0AAD3W054-F1
#
_entry.id   AF-A0AAD3W054-F1
#
_cell.length_a   1.000
_cell.length_b   1.000
_cell.length_c   1.000
_cell.angle_alpha   90.00
_cell.angle_beta   90.00
_cell.angle_gamma   90.00
#
_symmetry.space_group_name_H-M   'P 1'
#
loop_
_entity.id
_entity.type
_entity.pdbx_description
1 polymer ?
#
loop_
_entity_poly.entity_id
_entity_poly.type
_entity_poly.pdbx_seq_one_letter_code
_entity_poly.pdbx_strand_id
1 'polypeptide(L)'
;MSATKRQRLARVLWVVSAVLMLIRVVDITNTRKIVNILDNYHRVDRIVISRGKAETVISGDELGRYKEAFEPGVILSGHRKAINKVLGDKYLEMRFFIEDKILFRSVVYELQEGDEAPGCFEMGNRKYMMKVGWDYRSLNETSKEFLLEAVPRG
;
A
#
# COMPACT_ATOMS: atom_id res chain seq x y z
N MET A 1 -8.03 49.90 -9.13
CA MET A 1 -7.98 48.74 -8.19
C MET A 1 -7.13 49.13 -6.98
N SER A 2 -7.71 49.24 -5.77
CA SER A 2 -6.99 49.76 -4.58
C SER A 2 -5.84 48.84 -4.14
N ALA A 3 -4.80 49.39 -3.50
CA ALA A 3 -3.62 48.66 -3.02
C ALA A 3 -3.98 47.46 -2.12
N THR A 4 -5.04 47.59 -1.33
CA THR A 4 -5.61 46.53 -0.48
C THR A 4 -6.16 45.34 -1.28
N LYS A 5 -6.79 45.58 -2.44
CA LYS A 5 -7.27 44.50 -3.34
C LYS A 5 -6.09 43.77 -4.00
N ARG A 6 -5.02 44.47 -4.37
CA ARG A 6 -3.79 43.87 -4.94
C ARG A 6 -3.06 42.98 -3.93
N GLN A 7 -2.92 43.43 -2.67
CA GLN A 7 -2.28 42.63 -1.61
C GLN A 7 -3.08 41.38 -1.20
N ARG A 8 -4.43 41.46 -1.23
CA ARG A 8 -5.28 40.27 -1.02
C ARG A 8 -5.14 39.27 -2.16
N LEU A 9 -5.13 39.73 -3.41
CA LEU A 9 -4.95 38.87 -4.58
C LEU A 9 -3.59 38.16 -4.57
N ALA A 10 -2.52 38.89 -4.24
CA ALA A 10 -1.17 38.33 -4.14
C ALA A 10 -1.07 37.24 -3.06
N ARG A 11 -1.71 37.44 -1.90
CA ARG A 11 -1.79 36.42 -0.85
C ARG A 11 -2.53 35.16 -1.31
N VAL A 12 -3.67 35.31 -1.98
CA VAL A 12 -4.43 34.17 -2.50
C VAL A 12 -3.62 33.39 -3.53
N LEU A 13 -2.97 34.08 -4.46
CA LEU A 13 -2.11 33.44 -5.47
C LEU A 13 -0.95 32.69 -4.82
N TRP A 14 -0.30 33.27 -3.81
CA TRP A 14 0.79 32.61 -3.11
C TRP A 14 0.35 31.33 -2.40
N VAL A 15 -0.83 31.36 -1.76
CA VAL A 15 -1.42 30.16 -1.14
C VAL A 15 -1.73 29.09 -2.19
N VAL A 16 -2.31 29.46 -3.33
CA VAL A 16 -2.60 28.51 -4.42
C VAL A 16 -1.30 27.91 -4.96
N SER A 17 -0.27 28.71 -5.20
CA SER A 17 1.05 28.23 -5.64
C SER A 17 1.69 27.29 -4.62
N ALA A 18 1.62 27.60 -3.32
CA ALA A 18 2.13 26.73 -2.27
C ALA A 18 1.39 25.37 -2.24
N VAL A 19 0.06 25.38 -2.38
CA VAL A 19 -0.75 24.15 -2.46
C VAL A 19 -0.37 23.32 -3.69
N LEU A 20 -0.24 23.95 -4.86
CA LEU A 20 0.17 23.26 -6.09
C LEU A 20 1.58 22.67 -6.00
N MET A 21 2.51 23.39 -5.35
CA MET A 21 3.87 22.91 -5.13
C MET A 21 3.88 21.68 -4.19
N LEU A 22 3.09 21.71 -3.12
CA LEU A 22 2.93 20.57 -2.22
C LEU A 22 2.36 19.34 -2.94
N ILE A 23 1.35 19.52 -3.80
CA ILE A 23 0.77 18.43 -4.60
C ILE A 23 1.85 17.79 -5.49
N ARG A 24 2.61 18.61 -6.23
CA ARG A 24 3.72 18.11 -7.07
C ARG A 24 4.79 17.35 -6.29
N VAL A 25 5.19 17.85 -5.12
CA VAL A 25 6.21 17.19 -4.28
C VAL A 25 5.71 15.83 -3.78
N VAL A 26 4.44 15.75 -3.38
CA VAL A 26 3.80 14.49 -2.98
C VAL A 26 3.79 13.49 -4.14
N ASP A 27 3.39 13.93 -5.34
CA ASP A 27 3.34 13.07 -6.52
C ASP A 27 4.72 12.52 -6.89
N ILE A 28 5.75 13.37 -6.95
CA ILE A 28 7.13 12.95 -7.24
C ILE A 28 7.64 11.95 -6.21
N THR A 29 7.34 12.18 -4.93
CA THR A 29 7.78 11.31 -3.83
C THR A 29 7.11 9.94 -3.93
N ASN A 30 5.81 9.91 -4.24
CA ASN A 30 5.07 8.66 -4.43
C ASN A 30 5.59 7.89 -5.65
N THR A 31 5.84 8.56 -6.78
CA THR A 31 6.44 7.93 -7.96
C THR A 31 7.81 7.33 -7.64
N ARG A 32 8.70 8.06 -6.95
CA ARG A 32 10.02 7.53 -6.54
C ARG A 32 9.89 6.31 -5.64
N LYS A 33 8.94 6.33 -4.70
CA LYS A 33 8.67 5.20 -3.82
C LYS A 33 8.19 3.97 -4.59
N ILE A 34 7.27 4.16 -5.55
CA ILE A 34 6.76 3.10 -6.42
C ILE A 34 7.88 2.48 -7.24
N VAL A 35 8.68 3.30 -7.91
CA VAL A 35 9.83 2.84 -8.71
C VAL A 35 10.81 2.06 -7.83
N ASN A 36 11.18 2.61 -6.66
CA ASN A 36 12.08 1.93 -5.74
C ASN A 36 11.57 0.56 -5.29
N ILE A 37 10.27 0.43 -5.06
CA ILE A 37 9.64 -0.85 -4.74
C ILE A 37 9.77 -1.82 -5.90
N LEU A 38 9.36 -1.41 -7.11
CA LEU A 38 9.33 -2.27 -8.29
C LEU A 38 10.75 -2.76 -8.63
N ASP A 39 11.72 -1.86 -8.62
CA ASP A 39 13.10 -2.15 -8.97
C ASP A 39 13.79 -3.08 -7.97
N ASN A 40 13.41 -3.01 -6.69
CA ASN A 40 14.11 -3.77 -5.63
C ASN A 40 13.31 -4.93 -5.04
N TYR A 41 12.08 -5.18 -5.50
CA TYR A 41 11.23 -6.25 -4.95
C TYR A 41 11.90 -7.64 -5.06
N HIS A 42 12.58 -7.90 -6.19
CA HIS A 42 13.30 -9.15 -6.41
C HIS A 42 14.42 -9.39 -5.37
N ARG A 43 14.91 -8.34 -4.70
CA ARG A 43 15.96 -8.40 -3.66
C ARG A 43 15.44 -8.66 -2.26
N VAL A 44 14.11 -8.75 -2.06
CA VAL A 44 13.54 -9.04 -0.74
C VAL A 44 14.05 -10.38 -0.22
N ASP A 45 14.64 -10.38 0.98
CA ASP A 45 15.20 -11.56 1.67
C ASP A 45 14.32 -12.08 2.82
N ARG A 46 13.44 -11.24 3.37
CA ARG A 46 12.47 -11.67 4.39
C ARG A 46 11.18 -10.86 4.35
N ILE A 47 10.10 -11.51 4.74
CA ILE A 47 8.78 -10.91 4.92
C ILE A 47 8.33 -11.17 6.35
N VAL A 48 7.98 -10.13 7.08
CA VAL A 48 7.40 -10.26 8.42
C VAL A 48 5.92 -9.98 8.34
N ILE A 49 5.10 -10.94 8.77
CA ILE A 49 3.64 -10.86 8.79
C ILE A 49 3.18 -10.77 10.24
N SER A 50 2.32 -9.80 10.55
CA SER A 50 1.81 -9.58 11.90
C SER A 50 0.28 -9.49 11.95
N ARG A 51 -0.29 -10.07 13.02
CA ARG A 51 -1.69 -9.92 13.42
C ARG A 51 -1.75 -9.59 14.91
N GLY A 52 -2.11 -8.35 15.24
CA GLY A 52 -2.09 -7.89 16.63
C GLY A 52 -0.68 -7.97 17.22
N LYS A 53 -0.50 -8.83 18.23
CA LYS A 53 0.81 -9.06 18.88
C LYS A 53 1.59 -10.24 18.29
N ALA A 54 0.96 -11.09 17.48
CA ALA A 54 1.61 -12.23 16.86
C ALA A 54 2.39 -11.76 15.62
N GLU A 55 3.63 -12.21 15.48
CA GLU A 55 4.47 -11.97 14.31
C GLU A 55 5.08 -13.28 13.82
N THR A 56 5.14 -13.45 12.50
CA THR A 56 5.78 -14.57 11.83
C THR A 56 6.78 -14.02 10.82
N VAL A 57 7.99 -14.58 10.81
CA VAL A 57 9.05 -14.23 9.86
C VAL A 57 9.14 -15.31 8.80
N ILE A 58 8.95 -14.91 7.54
CA ILE A 58 9.07 -15.76 6.36
C ILE A 58 10.42 -15.45 5.70
N SER A 59 11.26 -16.47 5.55
CA SER A 59 12.58 -16.40 4.93
C SER A 59 12.99 -17.77 4.37
N GLY A 60 14.10 -17.83 3.62
CA GLY A 60 14.61 -19.09 3.07
C GLY A 60 13.64 -19.73 2.07
N ASP A 61 13.43 -21.03 2.19
CA ASP A 61 12.70 -21.85 1.21
C ASP A 61 11.24 -21.42 1.03
N GLU A 62 10.60 -20.94 2.10
CA GLU A 62 9.19 -20.50 2.04
C GLU A 62 9.05 -19.14 1.34
N LEU A 63 10.10 -18.32 1.32
CA LEU A 63 10.05 -16.94 0.83
C LEU A 63 9.61 -16.85 -0.64
N GLY A 64 10.02 -17.81 -1.47
CA GLY A 64 9.72 -17.82 -2.91
C GLY A 64 8.22 -17.74 -3.18
N ARG A 65 7.44 -18.61 -2.52
CA ARG A 65 5.98 -18.66 -2.63
C ARG A 65 5.31 -17.34 -2.24
N TYR A 66 5.80 -16.70 -1.17
CA TYR A 66 5.27 -15.41 -0.73
C TYR A 66 5.69 -14.29 -1.69
N LYS A 67 6.93 -14.31 -2.21
CA LYS A 67 7.38 -13.30 -3.17
C LYS A 67 6.57 -13.34 -4.45
N GLU A 68 6.27 -14.53 -4.96
CA GLU A 68 5.42 -14.73 -6.14
C GLU A 68 3.99 -14.22 -5.92
N ALA A 69 3.37 -14.61 -4.79
CA ALA A 69 2.01 -14.21 -4.49
C ALA A 69 1.83 -12.70 -4.26
N PHE A 70 2.87 -12.02 -3.75
CA PHE A 70 2.87 -10.58 -3.50
C PHE A 70 3.65 -9.76 -4.52
N GLU A 71 4.05 -10.39 -5.63
CA GLU A 71 4.76 -9.71 -6.68
C GLU A 71 3.92 -8.52 -7.18
N PRO A 72 4.48 -7.30 -7.13
CA PRO A 72 3.75 -6.12 -7.56
C PRO A 72 3.62 -6.13 -9.10
N GLY A 73 2.45 -6.49 -9.62
CA GLY A 73 2.19 -6.40 -11.06
C GLY A 73 2.12 -4.94 -11.53
N VAL A 74 1.26 -4.14 -10.89
CA VAL A 74 1.16 -2.68 -11.09
C VAL A 74 0.83 -2.03 -9.74
N ILE A 75 1.54 -0.95 -9.38
CA ILE A 75 1.17 -0.12 -8.23
C ILE A 75 0.31 1.04 -8.73
N LEU A 76 -0.99 0.98 -8.43
CA LEU A 76 -1.93 2.03 -8.76
C LEU A 76 -1.91 3.09 -7.64
N SER A 77 -1.53 4.32 -7.97
CA SER A 77 -1.70 5.45 -7.07
C SER A 77 -3.21 5.68 -6.86
N GLY A 78 -3.74 5.24 -5.72
CA GLY A 78 -5.17 5.29 -5.46
C GLY A 78 -5.64 6.68 -5.09
N HIS A 79 -6.65 7.19 -5.79
CA HIS A 79 -7.37 8.40 -5.42
C HIS A 79 -7.94 8.28 -3.98
N ARG A 80 -7.47 9.19 -3.11
CA ARG A 80 -7.72 9.33 -1.67
C ARG A 80 -9.16 9.13 -1.15
N LYS A 81 -10.19 9.15 -1.99
CA LYS A 81 -11.61 9.23 -1.60
C LYS A 81 -12.45 7.98 -1.91
N ALA A 82 -12.15 7.22 -2.96
CA ALA A 82 -13.00 6.10 -3.36
C ALA A 82 -12.77 4.86 -2.47
N ILE A 83 -11.51 4.57 -2.16
CA ILE A 83 -11.14 3.27 -1.58
C ILE A 83 -11.12 3.29 -0.05
N ASN A 84 -10.90 4.45 0.59
CA ASN A 84 -10.98 4.55 2.06
C ASN A 84 -12.39 4.29 2.62
N LYS A 85 -13.43 4.36 1.77
CA LYS A 85 -14.82 4.06 2.17
C LYS A 85 -15.10 2.54 2.26
N VAL A 86 -14.24 1.74 1.64
CA VAL A 86 -14.37 0.29 1.40
C VAL A 86 -13.47 -0.53 2.36
N LEU A 87 -12.83 0.13 3.32
CA LEU A 87 -11.88 -0.54 4.21
C LEU A 87 -12.65 -1.19 5.38
N GLY A 88 -12.75 -2.51 5.36
CA GLY A 88 -13.14 -3.30 6.54
C GLY A 88 -12.00 -3.41 7.56
N ASP A 89 -12.02 -4.46 8.36
CA ASP A 89 -11.04 -4.64 9.43
C ASP A 89 -9.65 -4.98 8.87
N LYS A 90 -8.62 -4.41 9.52
CA LYS A 90 -7.24 -4.75 9.26
C LYS A 90 -7.01 -6.21 9.62
N TYR A 91 -6.70 -7.03 8.62
CA TYR A 91 -6.50 -8.46 8.75
C TYR A 91 -5.05 -8.84 9.06
N LEU A 92 -4.09 -8.25 8.33
CA LEU A 92 -2.65 -8.47 8.50
C LEU A 92 -1.85 -7.20 8.22
N GLU A 93 -0.73 -7.01 8.91
CA GLU A 93 0.33 -6.09 8.51
C GLU A 93 1.54 -6.88 8.03
N MET A 94 2.15 -6.43 6.94
CA MET A 94 3.32 -7.08 6.37
C MET A 94 4.44 -6.07 6.16
N ARG A 95 5.67 -6.51 6.39
CA ARG A 95 6.88 -5.73 6.21
C ARG A 95 7.84 -6.52 5.34
N PHE A 96 8.28 -5.92 4.24
CA PHE A 96 9.18 -6.53 3.27
C PHE A 96 10.57 -5.90 3.46
N PHE A 97 11.60 -6.72 3.60
CA PHE A 97 12.95 -6.26 3.93
C PHE A 97 13.95 -6.58 2.83
N ILE A 98 14.95 -5.70 2.70
CA ILE A 98 16.22 -5.95 2.04
C ILE A 98 17.30 -5.73 3.10
N GLU A 99 18.04 -6.78 3.43
CA GLU A 99 18.93 -6.82 4.58
C GLU A 99 18.16 -6.39 5.84
N ASP A 100 18.61 -5.34 6.53
CA ASP A 100 17.94 -4.81 7.73
C ASP A 100 17.03 -3.61 7.48
N LYS A 101 16.79 -3.27 6.20
CA LYS A 101 15.96 -2.12 5.83
C LYS A 101 14.60 -2.58 5.33
N ILE A 102 13.55 -1.93 5.83
CA ILE A 102 12.20 -2.11 5.29
C ILE A 102 12.15 -1.47 3.90
N LEU A 103 11.94 -2.28 2.87
CA LEU A 103 11.65 -1.78 1.52
C LEU A 103 10.27 -1.12 1.49
N PHE A 104 9.25 -1.80 2.01
CA PHE A 104 7.91 -1.23 2.18
C PHE A 104 7.08 -2.00 3.22
N ARG A 105 6.00 -1.34 3.67
CA ARG A 105 4.97 -1.93 4.51
C ARG A 105 3.69 -2.07 3.72
N SER A 106 2.96 -3.15 3.97
CA SER A 106 1.62 -3.34 3.45
C SER A 106 0.65 -3.74 4.55
N VAL A 107 -0.63 -3.53 4.27
CA VAL A 107 -1.74 -3.95 5.13
C VAL A 107 -2.74 -4.68 4.26
N VAL A 108 -3.15 -5.87 4.69
CA VAL A 108 -4.26 -6.61 4.10
C VAL A 108 -5.51 -6.28 4.89
N TYR A 109 -6.55 -5.86 4.18
CA TYR A 109 -7.88 -5.59 4.72
C TYR A 109 -8.85 -6.66 4.22
N GLU A 110 -9.78 -7.06 5.07
CA GLU A 110 -10.96 -7.81 4.65
C GLU A 110 -12.00 -6.80 4.11
N LEU A 111 -12.60 -7.11 2.97
CA LEU A 111 -13.66 -6.31 2.37
C LEU A 111 -15.03 -6.75 2.89
N GLN A 112 -15.98 -5.81 2.97
CA GLN A 112 -17.36 -6.17 3.32
C GLN A 112 -18.05 -6.82 2.11
N GLU A 113 -19.12 -7.56 2.37
CA GLU A 113 -19.90 -8.20 1.33
C GLU A 113 -20.52 -7.15 0.39
N GLY A 114 -20.33 -7.32 -0.92
CA GLY A 114 -20.77 -6.37 -1.95
C GLY A 114 -19.77 -5.28 -2.32
N ASP A 115 -18.59 -5.22 -1.66
CA ASP A 115 -17.56 -4.24 -2.00
C ASP A 115 -16.75 -4.66 -3.25
N GLU A 116 -16.68 -3.73 -4.21
CA GLU A 116 -15.78 -3.82 -5.37
C GLU A 116 -14.62 -2.84 -5.21
N ALA A 117 -13.41 -3.38 -5.02
CA ALA A 117 -12.17 -2.63 -5.00
C ALA A 117 -11.20 -3.20 -6.04
N PRO A 118 -10.50 -2.36 -6.82
CA PRO A 118 -9.50 -2.83 -7.77
C PRO A 118 -8.33 -3.51 -7.04
N GLY A 119 -7.84 -4.63 -7.57
CA GLY A 119 -6.74 -5.40 -6.96
C GLY A 119 -7.15 -6.22 -5.74
N CYS A 120 -8.44 -6.53 -5.60
CA CYS A 120 -8.94 -7.48 -4.62
C CYS A 120 -8.55 -8.91 -4.98
N PHE A 121 -8.44 -9.77 -3.97
CA PHE A 121 -8.23 -11.20 -4.14
C PHE A 121 -9.07 -11.98 -3.14
N GLU A 122 -9.41 -13.22 -3.48
CA GLU A 122 -10.22 -14.09 -2.63
C GLU A 122 -9.32 -15.05 -1.83
N MET A 123 -9.74 -15.34 -0.60
CA MET A 123 -9.19 -16.44 0.21
C MET A 123 -10.37 -17.16 0.88
N GLY A 124 -10.66 -18.38 0.42
CA GLY A 124 -11.93 -19.05 0.73
C GLY A 124 -13.13 -18.19 0.29
N ASN A 125 -14.11 -18.02 1.18
CA ASN A 125 -15.34 -17.27 0.89
C ASN A 125 -15.24 -15.76 1.21
N ARG A 126 -14.03 -15.25 1.45
CA ARG A 126 -13.81 -13.85 1.86
C ARG A 126 -12.93 -13.14 0.85
N LYS A 127 -13.20 -11.86 0.67
CA LYS A 127 -12.51 -10.99 -0.27
C LYS A 127 -11.61 -10.03 0.49
N TYR A 128 -10.41 -9.83 -0.01
CA TYR A 128 -9.38 -9.04 0.65
C TYR A 128 -8.75 -8.06 -0.33
N MET A 129 -8.10 -7.04 0.22
CA MET A 129 -7.30 -6.10 -0.55
C MET A 129 -6.01 -5.76 0.17
N MET A 130 -4.94 -5.51 -0.57
CA MET A 130 -3.65 -5.10 -0.01
C MET A 130 -3.33 -3.65 -0.34
N LYS A 131 -2.97 -2.87 0.69
CA LYS A 131 -2.54 -1.48 0.59
C LYS A 131 -1.07 -1.34 0.94
N VAL A 132 -0.35 -0.46 0.24
CA VAL A 132 1.06 -0.14 0.50
C VAL A 132 1.22 1.34 0.83
N GLY A 133 1.25 1.66 2.12
CA GLY A 133 1.18 3.05 2.57
C GLY A 133 -0.15 3.70 2.16
N TRP A 134 -0.11 4.68 1.26
CA TRP A 134 -1.30 5.36 0.72
C TRP A 134 -1.75 4.82 -0.65
N ASP A 135 -0.91 4.00 -1.28
CA ASP A 135 -1.09 3.48 -2.63
C ASP A 135 -1.61 2.03 -2.61
N TYR A 136 -2.16 1.57 -3.73
CA TYR A 136 -2.70 0.21 -3.86
C TYR A 136 -1.85 -0.57 -4.86
N ARG A 137 -1.74 -1.88 -4.64
CA ARG A 137 -1.05 -2.77 -5.57
C ARG A 137 -2.04 -3.74 -6.18
N SER A 138 -2.03 -3.84 -7.50
CA SER A 138 -2.49 -5.07 -8.15
C SER A 138 -1.47 -6.16 -7.85
N LEU A 139 -1.94 -7.28 -7.32
CA LEU A 139 -1.14 -8.46 -7.04
C LEU A 139 -1.40 -9.50 -8.13
N ASN A 140 -0.44 -10.38 -8.38
CA ASN A 140 -0.65 -11.53 -9.28
C ASN A 140 -1.80 -12.43 -8.79
N GLU A 141 -2.46 -13.11 -9.71
CA GLU A 141 -3.59 -14.03 -9.47
C GLU A 141 -3.16 -15.38 -8.85
N THR A 142 -2.09 -15.42 -8.08
CA THR A 142 -1.66 -16.63 -7.35
C THR A 142 -2.57 -16.84 -6.14
N SER A 143 -2.90 -18.11 -5.82
CA SER A 143 -3.60 -18.46 -4.57
C SER A 143 -2.84 -17.94 -3.35
N LYS A 144 -3.58 -17.40 -2.39
CA LYS A 144 -3.07 -16.77 -1.16
C LYS A 144 -3.56 -17.45 0.12
N GLU A 145 -4.16 -18.63 0.01
CA GLU A 145 -4.72 -19.37 1.16
C GLU A 145 -3.68 -19.70 2.23
N PHE A 146 -2.40 -19.85 1.83
CA PHE A 146 -1.28 -20.05 2.76
C PHE A 146 -1.13 -18.91 3.79
N LEU A 147 -1.71 -17.72 3.55
CA LEU A 147 -1.74 -16.63 4.54
C LEU A 147 -2.55 -16.97 5.79
N LEU A 148 -3.49 -17.91 5.69
CA LEU A 148 -4.25 -18.43 6.82
C LEU A 148 -3.38 -19.25 7.77
N GLU A 149 -2.32 -19.86 7.24
CA GLU A 149 -1.34 -20.67 7.98
C GLU A 149 -0.23 -19.80 8.56
N ALA A 150 0.06 -18.66 7.93
CA ALA A 150 1.18 -17.81 8.25
C ALA A 150 1.11 -17.19 9.66
N VAL A 151 -0.07 -17.00 10.24
CA VAL A 151 -0.21 -16.42 11.60
C VAL A 151 -1.22 -17.22 12.42
N PRO A 152 -0.84 -17.76 13.59
CA PRO A 152 -1.75 -18.49 14.46
C PRO A 152 -2.98 -17.65 14.81
N ARG A 153 -4.16 -18.28 14.87
CA ARG A 153 -5.35 -17.64 15.44
C ARG A 153 -5.12 -17.50 16.95
N GLY A 154 -4.89 -16.27 17.40
CA GLY A 154 -4.85 -15.92 18.82
C GLY A 154 -6.23 -15.97 19.45
#